data_AF-L0E258-F1
#
_entry.id   AF-L0E258-F1
#
_cell.length_a   1.000
_cell.length_b   1.000
_cell.length_c   1.000
_cell.angle_alpha   90.00
_cell.angle_beta   90.00
_cell.angle_gamma   90.00
#
_symmetry.space_group_name_H-M   'P 1'
#
loop_
_entity.id
_entity.type
_entity.pdbx_description
1 polymer ?
#
loop_
_entity_poly.entity_id
_entity_poly.type
_entity_poly.pdbx_seq_one_letter_code
_entity_poly.pdbx_strand_id
1 'polypeptide(L)'
;MTMGRTDPQAEHDRGPTDGEEAVEMLLQPREKDLGGFSVRRLPPSVKRSMVGPWIFFAHMGPTDFPPGQGITVRPHPHINLATVTYLFEGEILHRDIGTTSAPTRCDNLPPVQRGG
;
A
#
# COMPACT_ATOMS: atom_id res chain seq x y z
N MET A 1 12.40 -3.44 29.90
CA MET A 1 12.40 -2.18 29.12
C MET A 1 11.19 -2.23 28.20
N THR A 2 10.15 -1.48 28.53
CA THR A 2 8.85 -1.50 27.84
C THR A 2 8.96 -0.59 26.62
N MET A 3 8.87 -1.15 25.40
CA MET A 3 8.74 -0.34 24.19
C MET A 3 7.37 0.35 24.21
N GLY A 4 7.39 1.67 24.07
CA GLY A 4 6.21 2.52 24.03
C GLY A 4 5.32 2.16 22.85
N ARG A 5 4.01 2.08 23.14
CA ARG A 5 2.94 1.99 22.16
C ARG A 5 3.00 3.23 21.27
N THR A 6 3.34 3.08 20.00
CA THR A 6 3.19 4.17 19.02
C THR A 6 1.70 4.43 18.84
N ASP A 7 1.29 5.66 19.16
CA ASP A 7 -0.07 6.14 18.95
C ASP A 7 -0.34 6.25 17.43
N PRO A 8 -1.30 5.49 16.86
CA PRO A 8 -1.63 5.56 15.44
C PRO A 8 -2.23 6.91 15.03
N GLN A 9 -2.60 7.77 15.98
CA GLN A 9 -3.16 9.10 15.74
C GLN A 9 -2.12 10.22 15.65
N ALA A 10 -0.85 9.95 16.00
CA ALA A 10 0.18 11.01 16.09
C ALA A 10 0.63 11.57 14.73
N GLU A 11 0.28 10.94 13.60
CA GLU A 11 0.67 11.46 12.28
C GLU A 11 -0.24 12.59 11.75
N HIS A 12 -1.34 12.93 12.44
CA HIS A 12 -2.34 13.86 11.93
C HIS A 12 -2.28 15.29 12.52
N ASP A 13 -1.38 15.57 13.47
CA ASP A 13 -1.36 16.84 14.21
C ASP A 13 -0.12 17.72 13.88
N ARG A 14 0.22 17.84 12.59
CA ARG A 14 1.13 18.90 12.16
C ARG A 14 0.29 20.11 11.77
N GLY A 15 0.51 21.24 12.45
CA GLY A 15 -0.12 22.50 12.10
C GLY A 15 0.33 23.04 10.73
N PRO A 16 -0.35 24.09 10.21
CA PRO A 16 -0.17 24.53 8.84
C PRO A 16 1.24 25.00 8.57
N THR A 17 1.90 24.37 7.60
CA THR A 17 3.09 24.94 6.96
C THR A 17 2.67 25.58 5.65
N ASP A 18 3.44 26.55 5.15
CA ASP A 18 3.12 27.38 3.97
C ASP A 18 2.82 26.60 2.66
N GLY A 19 2.91 25.26 2.68
CA GLY A 19 2.50 24.34 1.61
C GLY A 19 1.09 23.74 1.74
N GLU A 20 0.32 24.02 2.80
CA GLU A 20 -1.03 23.46 2.96
C GLU A 20 -2.07 24.03 1.99
N GLU A 21 -1.87 25.25 1.47
CA GLU A 21 -2.72 25.78 0.38
C GLU A 21 -2.59 24.98 -0.93
N ALA A 22 -1.56 24.13 -1.08
CA ALA A 22 -1.36 23.29 -2.27
C ALA A 22 -2.17 21.97 -2.23
N VAL A 23 -2.74 21.58 -1.09
CA VAL A 23 -3.47 20.31 -0.95
C VAL A 23 -4.93 20.50 -1.35
N GLU A 24 -5.30 19.99 -2.53
CA GLU A 24 -6.66 20.11 -3.06
C GLU A 24 -7.71 19.40 -2.17
N MET A 25 -7.40 18.20 -1.68
CA MET A 25 -8.38 17.36 -0.97
C MET A 25 -7.71 16.27 -0.12
N LEU A 26 -8.25 16.07 1.09
CA LEU A 26 -7.94 14.91 1.93
C LEU A 26 -8.99 13.81 1.71
N LEU A 27 -8.54 12.63 1.28
CA LEU A 27 -9.37 11.44 1.13
C LEU A 27 -9.19 10.50 2.33
N GLN A 28 -10.31 10.10 2.93
CA GLN A 28 -10.31 9.14 4.03
C GLN A 28 -10.32 7.70 3.50
N PRO A 29 -9.31 6.86 3.82
CA PRO A 29 -9.26 5.48 3.35
C PRO A 29 -10.37 4.64 3.96
N ARG A 30 -10.74 3.56 3.26
CA ARG A 30 -11.64 2.53 3.78
C ARG A 30 -10.89 1.23 3.98
N GLU A 31 -11.13 0.59 5.12
CA GLU A 31 -10.60 -0.74 5.37
C GLU A 31 -11.33 -1.80 4.54
N LYS A 32 -10.58 -2.77 4.03
CA LYS A 32 -11.10 -3.93 3.34
C LYS A 32 -10.36 -5.18 3.79
N ASP A 33 -11.11 -6.13 4.32
CA ASP A 33 -10.61 -7.47 4.64
C ASP A 33 -10.30 -8.28 3.37
N LEU A 34 -9.14 -8.91 3.36
CA LEU A 34 -8.62 -9.84 2.35
C LEU A 34 -8.56 -11.30 2.84
N GLY A 35 -9.26 -11.62 3.94
CA GLY A 35 -9.29 -12.97 4.53
C GLY A 35 -8.39 -13.08 5.74
N GLY A 36 -8.60 -12.22 6.75
CA GLY A 36 -7.80 -12.17 7.98
C GLY A 36 -6.72 -11.08 7.96
N PHE A 37 -6.72 -10.23 6.94
CA PHE A 37 -5.80 -9.10 6.81
C PHE A 37 -6.51 -7.90 6.17
N SER A 38 -6.49 -6.76 6.86
CA SER A 38 -7.14 -5.54 6.39
C SER A 38 -6.18 -4.66 5.61
N VAL A 39 -6.66 -4.14 4.48
CA VAL A 39 -5.96 -3.14 3.67
C VAL A 39 -6.74 -1.83 3.65
N ARG A 40 -6.04 -0.70 3.58
CA ARG A 40 -6.66 0.63 3.44
C ARG A 40 -6.70 1.02 1.97
N ARG A 41 -7.90 1.28 1.42
CA ARG A 41 -8.09 1.58 -0.01
C ARG A 41 -8.51 3.03 -0.25
N LEU A 42 -7.98 3.62 -1.32
CA LEU A 42 -8.22 4.99 -1.79
C LEU A 42 -8.17 5.03 -3.32
N PRO A 43 -8.90 5.97 -3.94
CA PRO A 43 -9.85 5.73 -5.03
C PRO A 43 -10.20 4.26 -5.42
N PRO A 44 -11.41 3.99 -5.94
CA PRO A 44 -12.51 4.93 -6.15
C PRO A 44 -13.23 5.28 -4.84
N SER A 45 -13.59 6.55 -4.69
CA SER A 45 -14.46 7.06 -3.63
C SER A 45 -15.52 7.99 -4.21
N VAL A 46 -16.59 8.28 -3.47
CA VAL A 46 -17.63 9.23 -3.91
C VAL A 46 -17.05 10.63 -4.18
N LYS A 47 -16.01 11.03 -3.43
CA LYS A 47 -15.38 12.35 -3.53
C LYS A 47 -14.36 12.46 -4.67
N ARG A 48 -13.73 11.34 -5.05
CA ARG A 48 -12.70 11.27 -6.11
C ARG A 48 -12.62 9.85 -6.66
N SER A 49 -12.84 9.71 -7.96
CA SER A 49 -12.79 8.43 -8.67
C SER A 49 -11.38 8.05 -9.16
N MET A 50 -10.52 9.03 -9.45
CA MET A 50 -9.15 8.83 -9.92
C MET A 50 -8.27 10.06 -9.66
N VAL A 51 -6.95 9.88 -9.69
CA VAL A 51 -5.95 10.96 -9.70
C VAL A 51 -5.02 10.72 -10.88
N GLY A 52 -5.17 11.47 -11.97
CA GLY A 52 -4.44 11.17 -13.22
C GLY A 52 -4.69 9.72 -13.66
N PRO A 53 -3.65 8.91 -13.94
CA PRO A 53 -3.81 7.50 -14.31
C PRO A 53 -4.12 6.57 -13.12
N TRP A 54 -4.12 7.07 -11.89
CA TRP A 54 -4.31 6.26 -10.67
C TRP A 54 -5.79 6.12 -10.32
N ILE A 55 -6.36 4.96 -10.65
CA ILE A 55 -7.79 4.64 -10.41
C ILE A 55 -8.02 3.79 -9.16
N PHE A 56 -6.94 3.24 -8.58
CA PHE A 56 -6.98 2.38 -7.40
C PHE A 56 -5.67 2.47 -6.63
N PHE A 57 -5.76 2.56 -5.30
CA PHE A 57 -4.64 2.52 -4.38
C PHE A 57 -4.99 1.69 -3.15
N ALA A 58 -4.07 0.83 -2.72
CA ALA A 58 -4.20 0.04 -1.51
C ALA A 58 -2.90 0.10 -0.71
N HIS A 59 -3.00 0.47 0.56
CA HIS A 59 -1.93 0.39 1.54
C HIS A 59 -2.14 -0.87 2.39
N MET A 60 -1.14 -1.76 2.36
CA MET A 60 -1.11 -3.04 3.07
C MET A 60 -0.12 -2.92 4.23
N GLY A 61 -0.57 -3.19 5.46
CA GLY A 61 0.28 -3.16 6.66
C GLY A 61 0.47 -1.75 7.27
N PRO A 62 1.48 -1.57 8.14
CA PRO A 62 2.44 -2.59 8.58
C PRO A 62 1.79 -3.74 9.36
N THR A 63 2.31 -4.96 9.20
CA THR A 63 1.84 -6.17 9.88
C THR A 63 2.96 -7.20 9.94
N ASP A 64 3.01 -7.94 11.05
CA ASP A 64 3.88 -9.09 11.22
C ASP A 64 3.15 -10.40 10.90
N PHE A 65 3.77 -11.25 10.09
CA PHE A 65 3.32 -12.62 9.86
C PHE A 65 4.32 -13.61 10.49
N PRO A 66 3.87 -14.62 11.25
CA PRO A 66 4.73 -15.71 11.66
C PRO A 66 5.36 -16.43 10.46
N PRO A 67 6.52 -17.08 10.62
CA PRO A 67 7.15 -17.85 9.53
C PRO A 67 6.18 -18.85 8.90
N GLY A 68 6.08 -18.85 7.57
CA GLY A 68 5.19 -19.70 6.80
C GLY A 68 3.72 -19.27 6.78
N GLN A 69 3.37 -18.14 7.40
CA GLN A 69 2.05 -17.52 7.32
C GLN A 69 2.10 -16.26 6.46
N GLY A 70 0.94 -15.84 5.97
CA GLY A 70 0.79 -14.67 5.12
C GLY A 70 -0.62 -14.57 4.56
N ILE A 71 -0.79 -13.74 3.54
CA ILE A 71 -2.07 -13.56 2.84
C ILE A 71 -2.03 -14.20 1.46
N THR A 72 -3.14 -14.82 1.04
CA THR A 72 -3.32 -15.33 -0.32
C THR A 72 -4.45 -14.58 -0.99
N VAL A 73 -4.13 -13.72 -1.96
CA VAL A 73 -5.14 -13.12 -2.83
C VAL A 73 -5.49 -14.14 -3.93
N ARG A 74 -6.76 -14.51 -4.01
CA ARG A 74 -7.24 -15.51 -4.98
C ARG A 74 -7.06 -15.00 -6.42
N PRO A 75 -6.91 -15.91 -7.40
CA PRO A 75 -6.84 -15.55 -8.81
C PRO A 75 -8.02 -14.66 -9.23
N HIS A 76 -7.74 -13.56 -9.93
CA HIS A 76 -8.73 -12.64 -10.44
C HIS A 76 -8.22 -11.94 -11.72
N PRO A 77 -9.11 -11.62 -12.68
CA PRO A 77 -8.72 -10.99 -13.93
C PRO A 77 -8.54 -9.47 -13.78
N HIS A 78 -7.62 -8.91 -14.56
CA HIS A 78 -7.50 -7.48 -14.82
C HIS A 78 -7.60 -7.22 -16.33
N ILE A 79 -8.25 -6.12 -16.72
CA ILE A 79 -8.36 -5.67 -18.11
C ILE A 79 -8.16 -4.17 -18.17
N ASN A 80 -7.43 -3.69 -19.18
CA ASN A 80 -7.18 -2.26 -19.44
C ASN A 80 -6.55 -1.48 -18.27
N LEU A 81 -5.78 -2.16 -17.41
CA LEU A 81 -5.05 -1.55 -16.30
C LEU A 81 -3.70 -2.23 -16.09
N ALA A 82 -2.80 -1.52 -15.41
CA ALA A 82 -1.56 -2.07 -14.89
C ALA A 82 -1.54 -1.94 -13.36
N THR A 83 -1.04 -2.97 -12.67
CA THR A 83 -0.87 -2.97 -11.22
C THR A 83 0.60 -2.69 -10.90
N VAL A 84 0.84 -1.68 -10.08
CA VAL A 84 2.17 -1.37 -9.54
C VAL A 84 2.16 -1.66 -8.05
N THR A 85 3.05 -2.55 -7.61
CA THR A 85 3.23 -2.88 -6.19
C THR A 85 4.58 -2.35 -5.73
N TYR A 86 4.55 -1.47 -4.73
CA TYR A 86 5.77 -0.99 -4.06
C TYR A 86 5.88 -1.69 -2.71
N LEU A 87 6.92 -2.51 -2.55
CA LEU A 87 7.15 -3.31 -1.35
C LEU A 87 8.17 -2.63 -0.44
N PHE A 88 7.71 -2.11 0.69
CA PHE A 88 8.56 -1.46 1.68
C PHE A 88 9.38 -2.47 2.50
N GLU A 89 8.75 -3.57 2.92
CA GLU A 89 9.36 -4.61 3.75
C GLU A 89 8.71 -5.98 3.47
N GLY A 90 9.48 -7.06 3.61
CA GLY A 90 9.01 -8.43 3.46
C GLY A 90 9.16 -8.99 2.04
N GLU A 91 8.29 -9.94 1.69
CA GLU A 91 8.27 -10.59 0.37
C GLU A 91 6.84 -10.81 -0.14
N ILE A 92 6.67 -10.74 -1.46
CA ILE A 92 5.40 -11.02 -2.16
C ILE A 92 5.68 -11.93 -3.35
N LEU A 93 4.89 -13.00 -3.48
CA LEU A 93 4.90 -13.84 -4.67
C LEU A 93 3.74 -13.46 -5.60
N HIS A 94 4.07 -12.94 -6.79
CA HIS A 94 3.08 -12.67 -7.84
C HIS A 94 3.09 -13.80 -8.88
N ARG A 95 1.90 -14.21 -9.32
CA ARG A 95 1.72 -15.23 -10.36
C ARG A 95 0.52 -14.89 -11.24
N ASP A 96 0.78 -14.66 -12.52
CA ASP A 96 -0.27 -14.54 -13.53
C ASP A 96 -0.50 -15.88 -14.25
N ILE A 97 -1.69 -16.04 -14.82
CA ILE A 97 -2.04 -17.25 -15.58
C ILE A 97 -1.06 -17.41 -16.74
N GLY A 98 -0.43 -18.60 -16.82
CA GLY A 98 0.55 -18.91 -17.87
C GLY A 98 1.94 -18.33 -17.67
N THR A 99 2.22 -17.70 -16.51
CA THR A 99 3.54 -17.14 -16.18
C THR A 99 4.24 -17.92 -15.07
N THR A 100 5.57 -17.86 -15.06
CA THR A 100 6.36 -18.36 -13.93
C THR A 100 6.34 -17.33 -12.81
N SER A 101 6.13 -17.78 -11.57
CA SER A 101 6.14 -16.91 -10.40
C SER A 101 7.56 -16.77 -9.83
N ALA A 102 7.97 -15.53 -9.53
CA ALA A 102 9.20 -15.23 -8.77
C ALA A 102 8.86 -14.32 -7.58
N PRO A 103 9.46 -14.53 -6.40
CA PRO A 103 9.22 -13.67 -5.26
C PRO A 103 9.85 -12.29 -5.48
N THR A 104 9.08 -11.24 -5.20
CA THR A 104 9.59 -9.88 -5.03
C THR A 104 9.96 -9.70 -3.56
N ARG A 105 11.17 -9.22 -3.30
CA ARG A 105 11.66 -8.92 -1.95
C ARG A 105 12.09 -7.47 -1.85
N CYS A 106 11.95 -6.86 -0.68
CA CYS A 106 12.33 -5.46 -0.45
C CYS A 106 13.84 -5.19 -0.66
N ASP A 107 14.70 -6.20 -0.47
CA ASP A 107 16.14 -6.14 -0.68
C ASP A 107 16.57 -6.16 -2.16
N ASN A 108 15.64 -6.44 -3.09
CA ASN A 108 15.90 -6.56 -4.53
C ASN A 108 15.42 -5.34 -5.35
N LEU A 109 14.99 -4.25 -4.72
CA LEU A 109 14.76 -3.00 -5.45
C LEU A 109 16.12 -2.41 -5.86
N PRO A 110 16.30 -1.98 -7.13
CA PRO A 110 17.51 -1.25 -7.50
C PRO A 110 17.63 -0.03 -6.58
N PRO A 111 18.84 0.36 -6.15
CA PRO A 111 19.01 1.52 -5.29
C PRO A 111 18.37 2.73 -5.97
N VAL A 112 17.34 3.30 -5.35
CA VAL A 112 16.92 4.67 -5.66
C VAL A 112 18.16 5.52 -5.44
N GLN A 113 18.70 6.11 -6.51
CA GLN A 113 19.75 7.11 -6.40
C GLN A 113 19.22 8.20 -5.48
N ARG A 114 19.64 8.18 -4.21
CA ARG A 114 19.51 9.35 -3.35
C ARG A 114 20.46 10.37 -3.97
N GLY A 115 19.90 11.33 -4.70
CA GLY A 115 20.65 12.49 -5.15
C GLY A 115 21.34 13.13 -3.95
N GLY A 116 22.63 13.43 -4.13
CA GLY A 116 23.39 14.29 -3.24
C GLY A 116 23.05 15.76 -3.44
#